data_AF-A0A8H4RQ32-F1
#
_entry.id   AF-A0A8H4RQ32-F1
#
_cell.length_a   1.000
_cell.length_b   1.000
_cell.length_c   1.000
_cell.angle_alpha   90.00
_cell.angle_beta   90.00
_cell.angle_gamma   90.00
#
_symmetry.space_group_name_H-M   'P 1'
#
loop_
_entity.id
_entity.type
_entity.pdbx_description
1 polymer ?
#
loop_
_entity_poly.entity_id
_entity_poly.type
_entity_poly.pdbx_seq_one_letter_code
_entity_poly.pdbx_strand_id
1 'polypeptide(L)'
;MRLSWPDLQKKVLEAVKAAQSSHDLSIIRLSEPLAGPLKENFGERTSDVSASVFDNPTPASLEADLTHYKELFSKLRFSYLEQVTKEKFIRAIVGDPPMVVEHQENVELEKALAVSKASLKAQKTEVAELVEELEKRGRELCRKYENIKMQTAQLESLPETIEGLQASIGKLKESQQPGSNPTLNMPLEKTLALIEERKKERAKLDKQLEQLQLLVPRKTRELERLNAELQPLEVKRLGSTASAREAKRRKEEALGGVGDDLEERGRWWRGVESGLKGMLDIEG
;
A
#
# COMPACT_ATOMS: atom_id res chain seq x y z
N MET A 1 -24.41 -18.43 31.66
CA MET A 1 -23.38 -17.47 31.21
C MET A 1 -23.09 -17.74 29.73
N ARG A 2 -23.60 -16.91 28.81
CA ARG A 2 -23.17 -16.94 27.40
C ARG A 2 -21.93 -16.04 27.31
N LEU A 3 -20.78 -16.61 27.00
CA LEU A 3 -19.56 -15.83 26.72
C LEU A 3 -19.87 -14.85 25.58
N SER A 4 -19.35 -13.62 25.70
CA SER A 4 -19.46 -12.65 24.62
C SER A 4 -18.70 -13.20 23.40
N TRP A 5 -19.16 -12.90 22.19
CA TRP A 5 -18.50 -13.33 20.94
C TRP A 5 -16.99 -13.01 20.90
N PRO A 6 -16.53 -11.84 21.37
CA PRO A 6 -15.09 -11.54 21.49
C PRO A 6 -14.33 -12.48 22.43
N ASP A 7 -14.92 -12.85 23.56
CA ASP A 7 -14.26 -13.74 24.54
C ASP A 7 -14.13 -15.17 24.02
N LEU A 8 -15.10 -15.63 23.22
CA LEU A 8 -15.02 -16.91 22.51
C LEU A 8 -13.89 -16.92 21.48
N GLN A 9 -13.75 -15.85 20.68
CA GLN A 9 -12.70 -15.74 19.67
C GLN A 9 -11.30 -15.75 20.30
N LYS A 10 -11.09 -14.99 21.39
CA LYS A 10 -9.82 -14.97 22.11
C LYS A 10 -9.47 -16.35 22.68
N LYS A 11 -10.44 -17.04 23.29
CA LYS A 11 -10.24 -18.41 23.79
C LYS A 11 -9.92 -19.41 22.69
N VAL A 12 -10.56 -19.32 21.53
CA VAL A 12 -10.25 -20.18 20.38
C VAL A 12 -8.85 -19.89 19.86
N LEU A 13 -8.47 -18.62 19.73
CA LEU A 13 -7.13 -18.25 19.31
C LEU A 13 -6.05 -18.76 20.30
N GLU A 14 -6.28 -18.60 21.60
CA GLU A 14 -5.38 -19.11 22.65
C GLU A 14 -5.28 -20.64 22.60
N ALA A 15 -6.40 -21.36 22.41
CA ALA A 15 -6.41 -22.81 22.27
C ALA A 15 -5.65 -23.25 21.00
N VAL A 16 -5.81 -22.55 19.88
CA VAL A 16 -5.08 -22.81 18.64
C VAL A 16 -3.59 -22.54 18.81
N LYS A 17 -3.21 -21.44 19.47
CA LYS A 17 -1.80 -21.11 19.77
C LYS A 17 -1.16 -22.11 20.72
N ALA A 18 -1.90 -22.59 21.73
CA ALA A 18 -1.45 -23.63 22.64
C ALA A 18 -1.30 -25.01 21.95
N ALA A 19 -2.20 -25.31 21.00
CA ALA A 19 -2.09 -26.50 20.17
C ALA A 19 -0.92 -26.40 19.17
N GLN A 20 -0.64 -25.21 18.64
CA GLN A 20 0.50 -24.96 17.76
C GLN A 20 1.83 -25.02 18.51
N SER A 21 1.93 -24.44 19.70
CA SER A 21 3.15 -24.49 20.51
C SER A 21 3.44 -25.89 21.07
N SER A 22 2.40 -26.70 21.31
CA SER A 22 2.58 -28.11 21.68
C SER A 22 2.93 -29.00 20.48
N HIS A 23 2.69 -28.52 19.27
CA HIS A 23 3.02 -29.19 18.00
C HIS A 23 3.91 -28.28 17.15
N ASP A 24 5.05 -27.84 17.70
CA ASP A 24 6.17 -27.33 16.92
C ASP A 24 6.78 -28.47 16.10
N LEU A 25 6.02 -28.98 15.12
CA LEU A 25 6.54 -29.69 13.96
C LEU A 25 7.24 -28.65 13.10
N SER A 26 8.37 -28.21 13.61
CA SER A 26 9.25 -27.29 12.95
C SER A 26 9.83 -28.01 11.74
N ILE A 27 9.35 -27.65 10.56
CA ILE A 27 10.07 -27.86 9.31
C ILE A 27 11.52 -27.31 9.45
N ILE A 28 11.73 -26.36 10.37
CA ILE A 28 13.04 -25.88 10.82
C ILE A 28 13.88 -26.97 11.53
N ARG A 29 13.29 -27.90 12.31
CA ARG A 29 14.00 -29.09 12.85
C ARG A 29 14.13 -30.24 11.86
N LEU A 30 13.32 -30.27 10.81
CA LEU A 30 13.53 -31.19 9.68
C LEU A 30 14.56 -30.67 8.67
N SER A 31 14.90 -29.38 8.74
CA SER A 31 15.98 -28.74 7.98
C SER A 31 17.22 -28.45 8.82
N GLU A 32 17.17 -28.71 10.13
CA GLU A 32 18.37 -28.98 10.91
C GLU A 32 19.06 -30.21 10.30
N PRO A 33 20.40 -30.21 10.20
CA PRO A 33 21.13 -31.36 9.70
C PRO A 33 20.69 -32.61 10.47
N LEU A 34 20.24 -33.64 9.75
CA LEU A 34 19.86 -34.94 10.34
C LEU A 34 21.02 -35.59 11.13
N ALA A 35 22.26 -35.13 10.90
CA ALA A 35 23.39 -35.39 11.76
C ALA A 35 23.39 -34.34 12.88
N GLY A 36 23.09 -34.75 14.12
CA GLY A 36 23.35 -33.92 15.30
C GLY A 36 24.79 -33.39 15.32
N PRO A 37 25.10 -32.35 16.12
CA PRO A 37 26.36 -31.61 16.00
C PRO A 37 27.55 -32.57 16.07
N LEU A 38 28.13 -32.89 14.91
CA LEU A 38 29.36 -33.65 14.84
C LEU A 38 30.41 -32.70 15.42
N LYS A 39 30.95 -33.05 16.59
CA LYS A 39 32.20 -32.45 17.04
C LYS A 39 33.22 -32.72 15.95
N GLU A 40 33.58 -31.69 15.20
CA GLU A 40 34.68 -31.74 14.24
C GLU A 40 35.96 -32.06 15.01
N ASN A 41 36.33 -33.34 15.06
CA ASN A 41 37.68 -33.73 15.37
C ASN A 41 38.51 -33.46 14.08
N PHE A 42 38.91 -32.21 13.89
CA PHE A 42 39.94 -31.83 12.92
C PHE A 42 41.25 -32.54 13.28
N GLY A 43 41.46 -33.76 12.77
CA GLY A 43 42.71 -34.46 13.07
C GLY A 43 42.89 -35.84 12.48
N GLU A 44 41.86 -36.51 11.97
CA GLU A 44 42.01 -37.88 11.47
C GLU A 44 41.82 -37.92 9.95
N ARG A 45 42.94 -38.01 9.22
CA ARG A 45 42.97 -38.28 7.78
C ARG A 45 42.45 -39.70 7.53
N THR A 46 41.13 -39.87 7.49
CA THR A 46 40.53 -41.06 6.90
C THR A 46 40.33 -40.77 5.41
N SER A 47 40.95 -41.59 4.56
CA SER A 47 40.81 -41.52 3.10
C SER A 47 39.46 -42.10 2.66
N ASP A 48 38.38 -41.65 3.30
CA ASP A 48 37.02 -42.08 3.02
C ASP A 48 36.29 -40.93 2.34
N VAL A 49 36.14 -41.03 1.01
CA VAL A 49 35.42 -40.06 0.16
C VAL A 49 33.95 -39.92 0.60
N SER A 50 33.46 -40.82 1.46
CA SER A 50 32.12 -40.81 2.03
C SER A 50 31.92 -39.79 3.16
N ALA A 51 32.99 -39.25 3.74
CA ALA A 51 32.90 -38.39 4.93
C ALA A 51 32.71 -36.88 4.63
N SER A 52 33.19 -36.40 3.48
CA SER A 52 33.24 -34.96 3.17
C SER A 52 31.94 -34.36 2.61
N VAL A 53 30.87 -35.14 2.48
CA VAL A 53 29.60 -34.71 1.86
C VAL A 53 28.52 -34.42 2.92
N PHE A 54 28.78 -34.74 4.19
CA PHE A 54 27.86 -34.45 5.30
C PHE A 54 27.98 -33.02 5.85
N ASP A 55 28.79 -32.17 5.22
CA ASP A 55 28.88 -30.74 5.52
C ASP A 55 27.61 -30.03 5.02
N ASN A 56 26.57 -30.01 5.86
CA ASN A 56 25.28 -29.32 5.67
C ASN A 56 24.42 -29.83 4.49
N PRO A 57 23.77 -31.00 4.63
CA PRO A 57 22.85 -31.49 3.61
C PRO A 57 21.63 -30.57 3.50
N THR A 58 21.47 -29.90 2.37
CA THR A 58 20.21 -29.27 1.98
C THR A 58 19.32 -30.32 1.28
N PRO A 59 17.98 -30.19 1.29
CA PRO A 59 17.10 -31.20 0.70
C PRO A 59 17.41 -31.53 -0.77
N ALA A 60 17.88 -30.53 -1.53
CA ALA A 60 18.31 -30.71 -2.91
C ALA A 60 19.68 -31.40 -3.05
N SER A 61 20.61 -31.21 -2.10
CA SER A 61 21.90 -31.92 -2.13
C SER A 61 21.74 -33.39 -1.75
N LEU A 62 20.83 -33.69 -0.81
CA LEU A 62 20.55 -35.06 -0.37
C LEU A 62 20.04 -35.96 -1.50
N GLU A 63 19.21 -35.43 -2.40
CA GLU A 63 18.73 -36.21 -3.55
C GLU A 63 19.88 -36.58 -4.49
N ALA A 64 20.75 -35.62 -4.81
CA ALA A 64 21.94 -35.86 -5.62
C ALA A 64 22.87 -36.89 -4.95
N ASP A 65 23.10 -36.79 -3.65
CA ASP A 65 23.94 -37.72 -2.90
C ASP A 65 23.34 -39.13 -2.89
N LEU A 66 22.03 -39.26 -2.68
CA LEU A 66 21.35 -40.56 -2.72
C LEU A 66 21.45 -41.22 -4.10
N THR A 67 21.37 -40.44 -5.19
CA THR A 67 21.59 -40.98 -6.54
C THR A 67 23.02 -41.45 -6.74
N HIS A 68 24.01 -40.65 -6.33
CA HIS A 68 25.42 -41.01 -6.40
C HIS A 68 25.74 -42.28 -5.60
N TYR A 69 25.26 -42.39 -4.35
CA TYR A 69 25.48 -43.58 -3.53
C TYR A 69 24.78 -44.81 -4.10
N LYS A 70 23.56 -44.66 -4.64
CA LYS A 70 22.87 -45.76 -5.31
C LYS A 70 23.70 -46.31 -6.47
N GLU A 71 24.30 -45.43 -7.26
CA GLU A 71 25.21 -45.83 -8.33
C GLU A 71 26.50 -46.47 -7.80
N LEU A 72 27.17 -45.86 -6.82
CA LEU A 72 28.39 -46.38 -6.21
C LEU A 72 28.16 -47.77 -5.61
N PHE A 73 27.12 -47.94 -4.79
CA PHE A 73 26.78 -49.23 -4.19
C PHE A 73 26.36 -50.26 -5.23
N SER A 74 25.69 -49.86 -6.32
CA SER A 74 25.38 -50.79 -7.42
C SER A 74 26.66 -51.31 -8.09
N LYS A 75 27.64 -50.43 -8.34
CA LYS A 75 28.95 -50.79 -8.89
C LYS A 75 29.75 -51.66 -7.93
N LEU A 76 29.80 -51.29 -6.66
CA LEU A 76 30.51 -52.04 -5.62
C LEU A 76 29.89 -53.43 -5.43
N ARG A 77 28.56 -53.51 -5.36
CA ARG A 77 27.84 -54.79 -5.27
C ARG A 77 28.12 -55.67 -6.48
N PHE A 78 28.13 -55.12 -7.69
CA PHE A 78 28.46 -55.87 -8.90
C PHE A 78 29.89 -56.41 -8.84
N SER A 79 30.88 -55.54 -8.57
CA SER A 79 32.28 -55.91 -8.46
C SER A 79 32.53 -56.98 -7.40
N TYR A 80 31.90 -56.84 -6.22
CA TYR A 80 32.03 -57.80 -5.13
C TYR A 80 31.41 -59.15 -5.49
N LEU A 81 30.18 -59.16 -6.03
CA LEU A 81 29.54 -60.41 -6.46
C LEU A 81 30.35 -61.10 -7.54
N GLU A 82 30.86 -60.35 -8.51
CA GLU A 82 31.73 -60.88 -9.57
C GLU A 82 33.02 -61.47 -8.99
N GLN A 83 33.68 -60.78 -8.06
CA GLN A 83 34.91 -61.27 -7.46
C GLN A 83 34.69 -62.53 -6.63
N VAL A 84 33.66 -62.53 -5.76
CA VAL A 84 33.35 -63.69 -4.90
C VAL A 84 32.91 -64.88 -5.74
N THR A 85 32.15 -64.66 -6.82
CA THR A 85 31.75 -65.76 -7.72
C THR A 85 32.94 -66.32 -8.49
N LYS A 86 33.84 -65.47 -9.00
CA LYS A 86 35.11 -65.90 -9.62
C LYS A 86 35.97 -66.71 -8.65
N GLU A 87 36.18 -66.22 -7.43
CA GLU A 87 36.96 -66.95 -6.42
C GLU A 87 36.31 -68.30 -6.07
N LYS A 88 35.00 -68.30 -5.81
CA LYS A 88 34.26 -69.52 -5.47
C LYS A 88 34.32 -70.54 -6.61
N PHE A 89 34.24 -70.09 -7.86
CA PHE A 89 34.36 -70.96 -9.04
C PHE A 89 35.75 -71.57 -9.15
N ILE A 90 36.82 -70.77 -9.00
CA ILE A 90 38.20 -71.27 -9.02
C ILE A 90 38.42 -72.27 -7.89
N ARG A 91 37.95 -71.96 -6.67
CA ARG A 91 38.07 -72.85 -5.51
C ARG A 91 37.29 -74.16 -5.72
N ALA A 92 36.13 -74.12 -6.37
CA ALA A 92 35.34 -75.31 -6.66
C ALA A 92 36.03 -76.25 -7.67
N ILE A 93 36.77 -75.71 -8.65
CA ILE A 93 37.48 -76.50 -9.67
C ILE A 93 38.85 -76.98 -9.18
N VAL A 94 39.55 -76.17 -8.38
CA VAL A 94 40.92 -76.45 -7.92
C VAL A 94 40.94 -77.17 -6.57
N GLY A 95 39.83 -77.17 -5.82
CA GLY A 95 39.71 -77.88 -4.55
C GLY A 95 39.78 -79.40 -4.71
N ASP A 96 40.31 -80.07 -3.68
CA ASP A 96 40.39 -81.54 -3.61
C ASP A 96 39.51 -82.05 -2.43
N PRO A 97 38.38 -82.73 -2.68
CA PRO A 97 37.84 -83.13 -3.98
C PRO A 97 37.11 -81.99 -4.71
N PRO A 98 37.07 -82.01 -6.07
CA PRO A 98 36.41 -80.98 -6.85
C PRO A 98 34.90 -80.97 -6.59
N MET A 99 34.35 -79.79 -6.36
CA MET A 99 32.91 -79.62 -6.17
C MET A 99 32.20 -79.68 -7.53
N VAL A 100 31.44 -80.75 -7.77
CA VAL A 100 30.58 -80.89 -8.93
C VAL A 100 29.15 -80.57 -8.49
N VAL A 101 28.55 -79.54 -9.07
CA VAL A 101 27.14 -79.19 -8.80
C VAL A 101 26.26 -80.17 -9.54
N GLU A 102 25.44 -80.93 -8.82
CA GLU A 102 24.53 -81.88 -9.44
C GLU A 102 23.28 -81.18 -10.02
N HIS A 103 22.69 -81.76 -11.07
CA HIS A 103 21.47 -81.22 -11.66
C HIS A 103 20.32 -81.12 -10.64
N GLN A 104 20.25 -82.07 -9.71
CA GLN A 104 19.23 -82.08 -8.66
C GLN A 104 19.39 -80.90 -7.69
N GLU A 105 20.61 -80.57 -7.29
CA GLU A 105 20.90 -79.40 -6.44
C GLU A 105 20.50 -78.09 -7.13
N ASN A 106 20.74 -77.97 -8.44
CA ASN A 106 20.29 -76.82 -9.21
C ASN A 106 18.77 -76.69 -9.23
N VAL A 107 18.04 -77.80 -9.44
CA VAL A 107 16.57 -77.80 -9.43
C VAL A 107 16.01 -77.40 -8.06
N GLU A 108 16.65 -77.83 -6.96
CA GLU A 108 16.26 -77.46 -5.60
C GLU A 108 16.54 -75.97 -5.30
N LEU A 109 17.70 -75.46 -5.72
CA LEU A 109 18.03 -74.04 -5.61
C LEU A 109 17.13 -73.15 -6.44
N GLU A 110 16.73 -73.57 -7.65
CA GLU A 110 15.77 -72.86 -8.48
C GLU A 110 14.39 -72.76 -7.82
N LYS A 111 13.92 -73.85 -7.19
CA LYS A 111 12.67 -73.85 -6.41
C LYS A 111 12.75 -72.89 -5.23
N ALA A 112 13.83 -72.94 -4.45
CA ALA A 112 14.03 -72.03 -3.32
C ALA A 112 14.13 -70.55 -3.77
N LEU A 113 14.83 -70.29 -4.88
CA LEU A 113 14.91 -68.96 -5.48
C LEU A 113 13.55 -68.47 -5.98
N ALA A 114 12.71 -69.34 -6.54
CA ALA A 114 11.38 -68.96 -6.98
C ALA A 114 10.51 -68.49 -5.80
N VAL A 115 10.55 -69.20 -4.67
CA VAL A 115 9.84 -68.82 -3.44
C VAL A 115 10.36 -67.49 -2.89
N SER A 116 11.69 -67.34 -2.77
CA SER A 116 12.31 -66.11 -2.28
C SER A 116 12.02 -64.92 -3.19
N LYS A 117 12.07 -65.09 -4.52
CA LYS A 117 11.73 -64.05 -5.50
C LYS A 117 10.26 -63.64 -5.40
N ALA A 118 9.35 -64.59 -5.21
CA ALA A 118 7.94 -64.29 -5.03
C ALA A 118 7.70 -63.47 -3.75
N SER A 119 8.31 -63.86 -2.63
CA SER A 119 8.24 -63.12 -1.37
C SER A 119 8.82 -61.71 -1.49
N LEU A 120 10.01 -61.57 -2.10
CA LEU A 120 10.63 -60.26 -2.33
C LEU A 120 9.77 -59.38 -3.24
N LYS A 121 9.11 -59.95 -4.25
CA LYS A 121 8.21 -59.19 -5.14
C LYS A 121 6.99 -58.69 -4.37
N ALA A 122 6.39 -59.51 -3.52
CA ALA A 122 5.26 -59.13 -2.68
C ALA A 122 5.62 -58.02 -1.70
N GLN A 123 6.77 -58.11 -1.03
CA GLN A 123 7.25 -57.06 -0.13
C GLN A 123 7.56 -55.76 -0.88
N LYS A 124 8.12 -55.83 -2.09
CA LYS A 124 8.37 -54.65 -2.91
C LYS A 124 7.08 -53.94 -3.32
N THR A 125 6.02 -54.69 -3.64
CA THR A 125 4.72 -54.08 -3.97
C THR A 125 4.10 -53.45 -2.74
N GLU A 126 4.15 -54.11 -1.58
CA GLU A 126 3.64 -53.55 -0.31
C GLU A 126 4.37 -52.25 0.06
N VAL A 127 5.70 -52.22 -0.02
CA VAL A 127 6.47 -51.00 0.25
C VAL A 127 6.14 -49.89 -0.74
N ALA A 128 5.96 -50.22 -2.02
CA ALA A 128 5.59 -49.21 -3.02
C ALA A 128 4.21 -48.60 -2.73
N GLU A 129 3.23 -49.43 -2.35
CA GLU A 129 1.88 -48.98 -1.97
C GLU A 129 1.92 -48.10 -0.71
N LEU A 130 2.69 -48.49 0.31
CA LEU A 130 2.86 -47.69 1.53
C LEU A 130 3.51 -46.33 1.25
N VAL A 131 4.51 -46.28 0.36
CA VAL A 131 5.15 -45.02 -0.06
C VAL A 131 4.16 -44.11 -0.77
N GLU A 132 3.37 -44.65 -1.71
CA GLU A 132 2.33 -43.88 -2.39
C GLU A 132 1.29 -43.32 -1.40
N GLU A 133 0.87 -44.13 -0.43
CA GLU A 133 -0.08 -43.71 0.60
C GLU A 133 0.51 -42.63 1.53
N LEU A 134 1.78 -42.76 1.91
CA LEU A 134 2.50 -41.75 2.70
C LEU A 134 2.61 -40.43 1.94
N GLU A 135 2.95 -40.46 0.66
CA GLU A 135 2.99 -39.24 -0.15
C GLU A 135 1.62 -38.57 -0.26
N LYS A 136 0.56 -39.36 -0.47
CA LYS A 136 -0.81 -38.85 -0.53
C LYS A 136 -1.19 -38.17 0.79
N ARG A 137 -0.97 -38.83 1.92
CA ARG A 137 -1.22 -38.27 3.25
C ARG A 137 -0.38 -37.02 3.52
N GLY A 138 0.89 -37.02 3.09
CA GLY A 138 1.77 -35.87 3.18
C GLY A 138 1.20 -34.66 2.42
N ARG A 139 0.78 -34.86 1.17
CA ARG A 139 0.15 -33.81 0.34
C ARG A 139 -1.15 -33.28 0.96
N GLU A 140 -1.98 -34.16 1.50
CA GLU A 140 -3.22 -33.76 2.20
C GLU A 140 -2.93 -32.97 3.49
N LEU A 141 -1.92 -33.39 4.25
CA LEU A 141 -1.50 -32.72 5.48
C LEU A 141 -0.98 -31.31 5.20
N CYS A 142 -0.15 -31.13 4.16
CA CYS A 142 0.33 -29.81 3.74
C CYS A 142 -0.83 -28.85 3.43
N ARG A 143 -1.81 -29.30 2.64
CA ARG A 143 -3.00 -28.49 2.31
C ARG A 143 -3.82 -28.12 3.54
N LYS A 144 -4.02 -29.06 4.46
CA LYS A 144 -4.75 -28.81 5.71
C LYS A 144 -4.00 -27.81 6.59
N TYR A 145 -2.68 -27.95 6.69
CA TYR A 145 -1.83 -27.04 7.45
C TYR A 145 -1.86 -25.61 6.90
N GLU A 146 -1.73 -25.44 5.58
CA GLU A 146 -1.84 -24.14 4.92
C GLU A 146 -3.20 -23.48 5.17
N ASN A 147 -4.29 -24.25 5.07
CA ASN A 147 -5.63 -23.73 5.35
C ASN A 147 -5.78 -23.29 6.81
N ILE A 148 -5.32 -24.10 7.77
CA ILE A 148 -5.36 -23.73 9.20
C ILE A 148 -4.53 -22.48 9.46
N LYS A 149 -3.34 -22.35 8.83
CA LYS A 149 -2.50 -21.17 8.95
C LYS A 149 -3.21 -19.92 8.42
N MET A 150 -3.86 -20.01 7.26
CA MET A 150 -4.65 -18.92 6.69
C MET A 150 -5.84 -18.53 7.59
N GLN A 151 -6.59 -19.52 8.08
CA GLN A 151 -7.71 -19.29 9.00
C GLN A 151 -7.25 -18.67 10.33
N THR A 152 -6.09 -19.07 10.84
CA THR A 152 -5.50 -18.51 12.06
C THR A 152 -5.15 -17.03 11.86
N ALA A 153 -4.50 -16.69 10.74
CA ALA A 153 -4.18 -15.29 10.41
C ALA A 153 -5.45 -14.42 10.27
N GLN A 154 -6.51 -14.96 9.67
CA GLN A 154 -7.81 -14.27 9.61
C GLN A 154 -8.39 -14.06 11.01
N LEU A 155 -8.34 -15.09 11.85
CA LEU A 155 -8.84 -15.03 13.24
C LEU A 155 -8.06 -14.01 14.08
N GLU A 156 -6.77 -13.81 13.83
CA GLU A 156 -5.96 -12.77 14.47
C GLU A 156 -6.37 -11.35 14.07
N SER A 157 -6.76 -11.13 12.81
CA SER A 157 -7.18 -9.81 12.32
C SER A 157 -8.63 -9.45 12.68
N LEU A 158 -9.49 -10.44 12.95
CA LEU A 158 -10.91 -10.24 13.19
C LEU A 158 -11.22 -9.32 14.39
N PRO A 159 -10.59 -9.44 15.57
CA PRO A 159 -10.84 -8.56 16.70
C PRO A 159 -10.66 -7.08 16.37
N GLU A 160 -9.57 -6.72 15.69
CA GLU A 160 -9.31 -5.33 15.29
C GLU A 160 -10.38 -4.81 14.33
N THR A 161 -10.80 -5.63 13.37
CA THR A 161 -11.88 -5.25 12.45
C THR A 161 -13.22 -5.07 13.18
N ILE A 162 -13.52 -5.92 14.17
CA ILE A 162 -14.75 -5.83 14.97
C ILE A 162 -14.72 -4.56 15.83
N GLU A 163 -13.61 -4.26 16.49
CA GLU A 163 -13.45 -3.04 17.28
C GLU A 163 -13.58 -1.79 16.39
N GLY A 164 -12.97 -1.80 15.20
CA GLY A 164 -13.11 -0.73 14.22
C GLY A 164 -14.54 -0.53 13.72
N LEU A 165 -15.27 -1.62 13.47
CA LEU A 165 -16.68 -1.57 13.10
C LEU A 165 -17.56 -1.09 14.25
N GLN A 166 -17.31 -1.53 15.48
CA GLN A 166 -18.02 -1.07 16.68
C GLN A 166 -17.80 0.44 16.92
N ALA A 167 -16.57 0.92 16.78
CA ALA A 167 -16.26 2.35 16.87
C ALA A 167 -16.96 3.15 15.76
N SER A 168 -17.01 2.62 14.54
CA SER A 168 -17.73 3.25 13.42
C SER A 168 -19.24 3.30 13.65
N ILE A 169 -19.83 2.23 14.19
CA ILE A 169 -21.24 2.18 14.61
C ILE A 169 -21.49 3.19 15.74
N GLY A 170 -20.58 3.31 16.71
CA GLY A 170 -20.65 4.32 17.78
C GLY A 170 -20.72 5.73 17.20
N LYS A 171 -19.77 6.09 16.32
CA LYS A 171 -19.75 7.37 15.62
C LYS A 171 -21.02 7.62 14.80
N LEU A 172 -21.51 6.61 14.09
CA LEU A 172 -22.76 6.72 13.33
C LEU A 172 -23.96 6.97 14.25
N LYS A 173 -24.06 6.24 15.37
CA LYS A 173 -25.12 6.45 16.36
C LYS A 173 -25.03 7.83 17.02
N GLU A 174 -23.82 8.31 17.32
CA GLU A 174 -23.59 9.67 17.83
C GLU A 174 -24.01 10.73 16.80
N SER A 175 -23.63 10.55 15.53
CA SER A 175 -24.05 11.45 14.43
C SER A 175 -25.56 11.41 14.18
N GLN A 176 -26.20 10.29 14.51
CA GLN A 176 -27.64 10.08 14.39
C GLN A 176 -28.41 10.49 15.66
N GLN A 177 -27.72 10.93 16.73
CA GLN A 177 -28.41 11.38 17.94
C GLN A 177 -29.44 12.46 17.60
N PRO A 178 -30.67 12.34 18.13
CA PRO A 178 -31.77 13.25 17.82
C PRO A 178 -31.42 14.65 18.31
N GLY A 179 -31.04 15.52 17.37
CA GLY A 179 -30.72 16.92 17.67
C GLY A 179 -29.68 17.54 16.74
N SER A 180 -28.80 16.74 16.11
CA SER A 180 -27.72 17.31 15.29
C SER A 180 -28.21 17.82 13.92
N ASN A 181 -29.13 17.09 13.26
CA ASN A 181 -29.78 17.53 12.03
C ASN A 181 -31.22 16.99 11.92
N PRO A 182 -32.27 17.83 12.06
CA PRO A 182 -33.65 17.38 11.98
C PRO A 182 -34.03 16.80 10.61
N THR A 183 -33.24 17.08 9.56
CA THR A 183 -33.43 16.56 8.21
C THR A 183 -32.95 15.12 8.01
N LEU A 184 -31.97 14.67 8.80
CA LEU A 184 -31.41 13.31 8.71
C LEU A 184 -32.22 12.28 9.51
N ASN A 185 -33.06 12.74 10.44
CA ASN A 185 -33.93 11.91 11.27
C ASN A 185 -35.40 11.96 10.81
N MET A 186 -35.66 12.41 9.58
CA MET A 186 -37.01 12.43 9.03
C MET A 186 -37.40 11.04 8.49
N PRO A 187 -38.69 10.63 8.63
CA PRO A 187 -39.23 9.49 7.92
C PRO A 187 -39.02 9.62 6.41
N LEU A 188 -38.87 8.47 5.73
CA LEU A 188 -38.57 8.40 4.29
C LEU A 188 -39.52 9.28 3.45
N GLU A 189 -40.82 9.25 3.73
CA GLU A 189 -41.82 10.06 3.03
C GLU A 189 -41.54 11.57 3.11
N LYS A 190 -41.15 12.07 4.30
CA LYS A 190 -40.80 13.48 4.50
C LYS A 190 -39.49 13.84 3.81
N THR A 191 -38.52 12.92 3.76
CA THR A 191 -37.27 13.15 3.00
C THR A 191 -37.53 13.26 1.50
N LEU A 192 -38.41 12.40 0.95
CA LEU A 192 -38.78 12.45 -0.47
C LEU A 192 -39.51 13.76 -0.80
N ALA A 193 -40.43 14.20 0.06
CA ALA A 193 -41.11 15.48 -0.11
C ALA A 193 -40.12 16.66 -0.09
N LEU A 194 -39.18 16.67 0.85
CA LEU A 194 -38.15 17.71 0.93
C LEU A 194 -37.22 17.70 -0.29
N ILE A 195 -36.84 16.52 -0.79
CA ILE A 195 -36.03 16.40 -2.02
C ILE A 195 -36.77 17.02 -3.21
N GLU A 196 -38.06 16.74 -3.37
CA GLU A 196 -38.86 17.31 -4.45
C GLU A 196 -39.03 18.83 -4.32
N GLU A 197 -39.18 19.35 -3.11
CA GLU A 197 -39.19 20.79 -2.84
C GLU A 197 -37.85 21.45 -3.23
N ARG A 198 -36.72 20.88 -2.78
CA ARG A 198 -35.38 21.39 -3.11
C ARG A 198 -35.08 21.30 -4.61
N LYS A 199 -35.54 20.26 -5.30
CA LYS A 199 -35.44 20.18 -6.77
C LYS A 199 -36.22 21.31 -7.46
N LYS A 200 -37.44 21.62 -6.98
CA LYS A 200 -38.24 22.73 -7.51
C LYS A 200 -37.59 24.08 -7.25
N GLU A 201 -37.04 24.30 -6.06
CA GLU A 201 -36.29 25.52 -5.73
C GLU A 201 -35.06 25.68 -6.61
N ARG A 202 -34.28 24.61 -6.78
CA ARG A 202 -33.11 24.61 -7.66
C ARG A 202 -33.49 24.95 -9.10
N ALA A 203 -34.55 24.33 -9.63
CA ALA A 203 -35.05 24.64 -10.97
C ALA A 203 -35.55 26.10 -11.11
N LYS A 204 -36.08 26.72 -10.04
CA LYS A 204 -36.44 28.14 -10.04
C LYS A 204 -35.19 29.03 -10.06
N LEU A 205 -34.20 28.70 -9.23
CA LEU A 205 -32.93 29.43 -9.18
C LEU A 205 -32.18 29.32 -10.51
N ASP A 206 -32.13 28.14 -11.13
CA ASP A 206 -31.49 27.94 -12.44
C ASP A 206 -32.15 28.83 -13.51
N LYS A 207 -33.49 28.90 -13.54
CA LYS A 207 -34.23 29.82 -14.44
C LYS A 207 -33.92 31.29 -14.17
N GLN A 208 -33.79 31.70 -12.91
CA GLN A 208 -33.41 33.07 -12.56
C GLN A 208 -31.96 33.36 -13.00
N LEU A 209 -31.07 32.39 -12.86
CA LEU A 209 -29.67 32.49 -13.27
C LEU A 209 -29.57 32.63 -14.79
N GLU A 210 -30.31 31.83 -15.55
CA GLU A 210 -30.42 31.96 -17.01
C GLU A 210 -30.95 33.34 -17.43
N GLN A 211 -32.00 33.84 -16.77
CA GLN A 211 -32.54 35.18 -17.04
C GLN A 211 -31.50 36.27 -16.76
N LEU A 212 -30.80 36.19 -15.64
CA LEU A 212 -29.75 37.14 -15.28
C LEU A 212 -28.55 37.07 -16.25
N GLN A 213 -28.14 35.87 -16.66
CA GLN A 213 -27.09 35.68 -17.66
C GLN A 213 -27.43 36.32 -19.01
N LEU A 214 -28.71 36.38 -19.39
CA LEU A 214 -29.16 37.09 -20.59
C LEU A 214 -29.23 38.61 -20.39
N LEU A 215 -29.54 39.09 -19.19
CA LEU A 215 -29.70 40.52 -18.88
C LEU A 215 -28.38 41.23 -18.63
N VAL A 216 -27.41 40.59 -17.97
CA VAL A 216 -26.07 41.13 -17.67
C VAL A 216 -25.39 41.70 -18.93
N PRO A 217 -25.22 40.96 -20.04
CA PRO A 217 -24.54 41.48 -21.23
C PRO A 217 -25.29 42.63 -21.91
N ARG A 218 -26.62 42.70 -21.74
CA ARG A 218 -27.40 43.85 -22.25
C ARG A 218 -27.14 45.09 -21.41
N LYS A 219 -27.16 44.95 -20.09
CA LYS A 219 -26.87 46.04 -19.15
C LYS A 219 -25.43 46.51 -19.22
N THR A 220 -24.45 45.62 -19.44
CA THR A 220 -23.06 46.05 -19.66
C THR A 220 -22.92 46.88 -20.94
N ARG A 221 -23.56 46.47 -22.04
CA ARG A 221 -23.57 47.26 -23.29
C ARG A 221 -24.27 48.61 -23.13
N GLU A 222 -25.38 48.66 -22.39
CA GLU A 222 -26.07 49.92 -22.06
C GLU A 222 -25.17 50.85 -21.23
N LEU A 223 -24.46 50.31 -20.23
CA LEU A 223 -23.51 51.07 -19.41
C LEU A 223 -22.31 51.56 -20.24
N GLU A 224 -21.75 50.72 -21.10
CA GLU A 224 -20.66 51.11 -22.02
C GLU A 224 -21.09 52.24 -22.95
N ARG A 225 -22.30 52.17 -23.48
CA ARG A 225 -22.89 53.23 -24.31
C ARG A 225 -23.07 54.53 -23.53
N LEU A 226 -23.69 54.47 -22.36
CA LEU A 226 -23.89 55.66 -21.52
C LEU A 226 -22.56 56.26 -21.07
N ASN A 227 -21.56 55.44 -20.75
CA ASN A 227 -20.23 55.90 -20.41
C ASN A 227 -19.56 56.60 -21.61
N ALA A 228 -19.69 56.04 -22.82
CA ALA A 228 -19.21 56.67 -24.04
C ALA A 228 -19.92 58.01 -24.35
N GLU A 229 -21.20 58.14 -24.00
CA GLU A 229 -21.96 59.40 -24.12
C GLU A 229 -21.59 60.42 -23.02
N LEU A 230 -21.24 59.97 -21.82
CA LEU A 230 -20.82 60.82 -20.71
C LEU A 230 -19.41 61.41 -20.89
N GLN A 231 -18.45 60.64 -21.41
CA GLN A 231 -17.07 61.10 -21.63
C GLN A 231 -16.97 62.46 -22.36
N PRO A 232 -17.61 62.70 -23.52
CA PRO A 232 -17.54 64.00 -24.19
C PRO A 232 -18.28 65.10 -23.42
N LEU A 233 -19.33 64.77 -22.65
CA LEU A 233 -20.02 65.74 -21.79
C LEU A 233 -19.15 66.16 -20.61
N GLU A 234 -18.41 65.23 -20.01
CA GLU A 234 -17.45 65.53 -18.94
C GLU A 234 -16.30 66.39 -19.45
N VAL A 235 -15.75 66.08 -20.64
CA VAL A 235 -14.74 66.92 -21.28
C VAL A 235 -15.27 68.33 -21.57
N LYS A 236 -16.49 68.45 -22.11
CA LYS A 236 -17.15 69.75 -22.33
C LYS A 236 -17.39 70.51 -21.03
N ARG A 237 -17.83 69.82 -19.97
CA ARG A 237 -18.03 70.41 -18.64
C ARG A 237 -16.70 70.93 -18.08
N LEU A 238 -15.65 70.11 -18.11
CA LEU A 238 -14.32 70.48 -17.66
C LEU A 238 -13.79 71.69 -18.45
N GLY A 239 -13.90 71.67 -19.78
CA GLY A 239 -13.51 72.80 -20.63
C GLY A 239 -14.30 74.08 -20.34
N SER A 240 -15.62 73.98 -20.17
CA SER A 240 -16.47 75.13 -19.78
C SER A 240 -16.12 75.66 -18.39
N THR A 241 -15.91 74.79 -17.40
CA THR A 241 -15.50 75.20 -16.06
C THR A 241 -14.10 75.82 -16.04
N ALA A 242 -13.17 75.32 -16.85
CA ALA A 242 -11.84 75.91 -17.01
C ALA A 242 -11.92 77.29 -17.67
N SER A 243 -12.68 77.42 -18.76
CA SER A 243 -12.92 78.71 -19.42
C SER A 243 -13.60 79.72 -18.49
N ALA A 244 -14.60 79.30 -17.71
CA ALA A 244 -15.25 80.15 -16.70
C ALA A 244 -14.28 80.57 -15.59
N ARG A 245 -13.42 79.66 -15.10
CA ARG A 245 -12.37 79.97 -14.12
C ARG A 245 -11.33 80.94 -14.68
N GLU A 246 -10.88 80.74 -15.92
CA GLU A 246 -9.96 81.65 -16.59
C GLU A 246 -10.58 83.02 -16.86
N ALA A 247 -11.86 83.08 -17.24
CA ALA A 247 -12.58 84.34 -17.40
C ALA A 247 -12.72 85.07 -16.05
N LYS A 248 -12.98 84.34 -14.97
CA LYS A 248 -12.98 84.89 -13.60
C LYS A 248 -11.59 85.40 -13.23
N ARG A 249 -10.54 84.62 -13.50
CA ARG A 249 -9.14 85.01 -13.22
C ARG A 249 -8.74 86.24 -14.03
N ARG A 250 -9.05 86.30 -15.32
CA ARG A 250 -8.80 87.49 -16.16
C ARG A 250 -9.59 88.71 -15.69
N LYS A 251 -10.82 88.52 -15.20
CA LYS A 251 -11.62 89.61 -14.60
C LYS A 251 -11.00 90.09 -13.29
N GLU A 252 -10.54 89.18 -12.44
CA GLU A 252 -9.84 89.50 -11.18
C GLU A 252 -8.47 90.16 -11.44
N GLU A 253 -7.71 89.71 -12.44
CA GLU A 253 -6.45 90.33 -12.89
C GLU A 253 -6.69 91.71 -13.52
N ALA A 254 -7.73 91.87 -14.34
CA ALA A 254 -8.09 93.15 -14.96
C ALA A 254 -8.64 94.18 -13.94
N LEU A 255 -9.32 93.73 -12.89
CA LEU A 255 -9.77 94.59 -11.78
C LEU A 255 -8.66 94.81 -10.74
N GLY A 256 -7.72 93.88 -10.61
CA GLY A 256 -6.61 93.93 -9.65
C GLY A 256 -5.44 94.80 -10.09
N GLY A 257 -5.26 95.04 -11.40
CA GLY A 257 -4.19 95.91 -11.89
C GLY A 257 -4.42 97.41 -11.67
N VAL A 258 -5.68 97.86 -11.68
CA VAL A 258 -6.00 99.30 -11.50
C VAL A 258 -5.84 99.74 -10.04
N GLY A 259 -6.03 98.82 -9.08
CA GLY A 259 -5.82 99.09 -7.65
C GLY A 259 -4.36 99.22 -7.28
N ASP A 260 -3.50 98.33 -7.80
CA ASP A 260 -2.05 98.35 -7.52
C ASP A 260 -1.38 99.57 -8.16
N ASP A 261 -1.74 99.93 -9.40
CA ASP A 261 -1.22 101.15 -10.06
C ASP A 261 -1.64 102.43 -9.33
N LEU A 262 -2.84 102.45 -8.73
CA LEU A 262 -3.32 103.58 -7.91
C LEU A 262 -2.64 103.62 -6.53
N GLU A 263 -2.38 102.48 -5.90
CA GLU A 263 -1.65 102.40 -4.64
C GLU A 263 -0.16 102.76 -4.79
N GLU A 264 0.50 102.32 -5.86
CA GLU A 264 1.88 102.72 -6.16
C GLU A 264 1.99 104.21 -6.43
N ARG A 265 1.08 104.80 -7.21
CA ARG A 265 1.01 106.25 -7.39
C ARG A 265 0.70 106.96 -6.07
N GLY A 266 -0.21 106.44 -5.26
CA GLY A 266 -0.54 107.00 -3.95
C GLY A 266 0.63 106.95 -2.94
N ARG A 267 1.48 105.92 -3.00
CA ARG A 267 2.72 105.84 -2.22
C ARG A 267 3.77 106.81 -2.73
N TRP A 268 3.92 106.93 -4.05
CA TRP A 268 4.83 107.90 -4.65
C TRP A 268 4.44 109.34 -4.30
N TRP A 269 3.16 109.69 -4.44
CA TRP A 269 2.65 111.02 -4.06
C TRP A 269 2.83 111.30 -2.56
N ARG A 270 2.58 110.33 -1.67
CA ARG A 270 2.87 110.49 -0.23
C ARG A 270 4.37 110.63 0.07
N GLY A 271 5.23 109.94 -0.67
CA GLY A 271 6.68 110.08 -0.56
C GLY A 271 7.17 111.47 -1.00
N VAL A 272 6.65 111.96 -2.13
CA VAL A 272 6.92 113.33 -2.63
C VAL A 272 6.37 114.38 -1.68
N GLU A 273 5.17 114.20 -1.14
CA GLU A 273 4.57 115.08 -0.15
C GLU A 273 5.40 115.10 1.15
N SER A 274 5.82 113.94 1.66
CA SER A 274 6.65 113.85 2.86
C SER A 274 8.03 114.49 2.66
N GLY A 275 8.63 114.31 1.49
CA GLY A 275 9.90 114.96 1.13
C GLY A 275 9.78 116.48 1.01
N LEU A 276 8.69 116.98 0.41
CA LEU A 276 8.40 118.41 0.34
C LEU A 276 8.10 119.01 1.72
N LYS A 277 7.31 118.32 2.57
CA LYS A 277 7.04 118.76 3.95
C LYS A 277 8.31 118.83 4.80
N GLY A 278 9.21 117.84 4.66
CA GLY A 278 10.50 117.85 5.36
C GLY A 278 11.48 118.93 4.90
N MET A 279 11.33 119.46 3.69
CA MET A 279 12.21 120.51 3.13
C MET A 279 11.67 121.94 3.37
N LEU A 280 10.38 122.07 3.73
CA LEU A 280 9.69 123.34 3.96
C LEU A 280 9.41 123.64 5.44
N ASP A 281 9.72 122.73 6.37
CA ASP A 281 9.53 122.91 7.83
C ASP A 281 8.13 123.44 8.20
N ILE A 282 7.10 122.83 7.59
CA ILE A 282 5.68 123.11 7.86
C ILE A 282 5.13 121.94 8.67
N GLU A 283 4.83 122.19 9.95
CA GLU A 283 4.13 121.24 10.83
C GLU A 283 2.69 121.00 10.33
N GLY A 284 2.37 119.73 10.05
CA GLY A 284 1.02 119.24 9.70
C GLY A 284 1.00 118.23 8.57
#